data_AF-A0A1S8SB16-F1
#
_entry.id   AF-A0A1S8SB16-F1
#
_cell.length_a   1.000
_cell.length_b   1.000
_cell.length_c   1.000
_cell.angle_alpha   90.00
_cell.angle_beta   90.00
_cell.angle_gamma   90.00
#
_symmetry.space_group_name_H-M   'P 1'
#
loop_
_entity.id
_entity.type
_entity.pdbx_description
1 polymer ?
#
loop_
_entity_poly.entity_id
_entity_poly.type
_entity_poly.pdbx_seq_one_letter_code
_entity_poly.pdbx_strand_id
1 'polypeptide(L)'
;MINLFRTEVYKLFISKSFWLVFIMSTLFGITMTSDSNTSITGYENIGVSFYYACLLMVFPILLGAISFGNDFLDRTINNGVCAGHSRFQIFVCKVSAYFIGVNLVILFSPIVNVILNIILHRYTAVYFMNEGNILAKTIITTSLLGMAMSSVSVFIAFMFRDIGKATGISVVIYFINISLLNSANDIRTTIFRYLPLAQARLILYRPLIPNQFKDAGLIGIGTILFFLSISYFLFKKAELR
;
A
#
# COMPACT_ATOMS: atom_id res chain seq x y z
N MET A 1 21.60 -11.99 -6.72
CA MET A 1 20.28 -11.36 -6.43
C MET A 1 19.74 -11.72 -5.06
N ILE A 2 19.66 -13.00 -4.68
CA ILE A 2 19.08 -13.43 -3.38
C ILE A 2 19.74 -12.73 -2.17
N ASN A 3 21.08 -12.65 -2.13
CA ASN A 3 21.77 -12.00 -1.01
C ASN A 3 21.42 -10.50 -0.91
N LEU A 4 21.37 -9.79 -2.05
CA LEU A 4 20.99 -8.38 -2.10
C LEU A 4 19.55 -8.17 -1.60
N PHE A 5 18.62 -9.01 -2.05
CA PHE A 5 17.24 -8.97 -1.58
C PHE A 5 17.13 -9.23 -0.07
N ARG A 6 17.85 -10.23 0.44
CA ARG A 6 17.90 -10.53 1.89
C ARG A 6 18.44 -9.34 2.69
N THR A 7 19.45 -8.63 2.17
CA THR A 7 19.98 -7.41 2.80
C THR A 7 18.94 -6.31 2.83
N GLU A 8 18.20 -6.07 1.75
CA GLU A 8 17.16 -5.02 1.73
C GLU A 8 15.98 -5.34 2.66
N VAL A 9 15.54 -6.61 2.73
CA VAL A 9 14.53 -7.05 3.69
C VAL A 9 15.04 -6.92 5.13
N TYR A 10 16.29 -7.29 5.38
CA TYR A 10 16.90 -7.13 6.70
C TYR A 10 16.97 -5.66 7.14
N LYS A 11 17.37 -4.75 6.23
CA LYS A 11 17.38 -3.30 6.47
C LYS A 11 15.99 -2.77 6.82
N LEU A 12 14.94 -3.28 6.17
CA LEU A 12 13.57 -2.88 6.49
C LEU A 12 13.23 -3.20 7.95
N PHE A 13 13.44 -4.43 8.40
CA PHE A 13 13.07 -4.88 9.74
C PHE A 13 13.94 -4.31 10.86
N ILE A 14 15.17 -3.87 10.58
CA ILE A 14 16.01 -3.20 11.56
C ILE A 14 15.76 -1.69 11.63
N SER A 15 15.13 -1.11 10.59
CA SER A 15 14.92 0.33 10.54
C SER A 15 13.91 0.79 11.60
N LYS A 16 14.30 1.77 12.41
CA LYS A 16 13.42 2.39 13.42
C LYS A 16 12.20 3.04 12.77
N SER A 17 12.39 3.64 11.59
CA SER A 17 11.32 4.29 10.83
C SER A 17 10.23 3.30 10.40
N PHE A 18 10.58 2.07 10.00
CA PHE A 18 9.59 1.04 9.67
C PHE A 18 8.73 0.71 10.89
N TRP A 19 9.34 0.42 12.03
CA TRP A 19 8.60 0.07 13.26
C TRP A 19 7.75 1.22 13.77
N LEU A 20 8.24 2.47 13.70
CA LEU A 20 7.46 3.65 14.07
C LEU A 20 6.22 3.78 13.19
N VAL A 21 6.39 3.72 11.86
CA VAL A 21 5.28 3.82 10.90
C VAL A 21 4.31 2.65 11.09
N PHE A 22 4.81 1.43 11.28
CA PHE A 22 4.01 0.25 11.53
C PHE A 22 3.16 0.42 12.79
N ILE A 23 3.76 0.72 13.94
CA ILE A 23 3.04 0.91 15.21
C ILE A 23 2.01 2.05 15.11
N MET A 24 2.37 3.17 14.49
CA MET A 24 1.42 4.28 14.31
C MET A 24 0.25 3.87 13.42
N SER A 25 0.51 3.20 12.29
CA SER A 25 -0.54 2.75 11.39
C SER A 25 -1.52 1.77 12.04
N THR A 26 -1.02 0.89 12.91
CA THR A 26 -1.82 -0.13 13.58
C THR A 26 -2.66 0.49 14.69
N LEU A 27 -2.10 1.39 15.50
CA LEU A 27 -2.86 2.13 16.50
C LEU A 27 -3.97 2.97 15.87
N PHE A 28 -3.66 3.75 14.82
CA PHE A 28 -4.66 4.55 14.11
C PHE A 28 -5.74 3.68 13.46
N GLY A 29 -5.35 2.54 12.89
CA GLY A 29 -6.30 1.66 12.23
C GLY A 29 -7.24 0.93 13.18
N ILE A 30 -6.79 0.59 14.39
CA ILE A 30 -7.66 -0.01 15.42
C ILE A 30 -8.67 1.02 15.94
N THR A 31 -8.22 2.24 16.27
CA THR A 31 -9.10 3.28 16.84
C THR A 31 -10.19 3.73 15.87
N MET A 32 -9.87 3.85 14.58
CA MET A 32 -10.84 4.27 13.55
C MET A 32 -12.00 3.28 13.36
N THR A 33 -11.79 2.00 13.65
CA THR A 33 -12.84 0.97 13.53
C THR A 33 -13.73 0.83 14.76
N SER A 34 -13.31 1.37 15.91
CA SER A 34 -14.00 1.16 17.20
C SER A 34 -15.37 1.82 17.31
N ASP A 35 -15.66 2.86 16.53
CA ASP A 35 -16.93 3.61 16.62
C ASP A 35 -18.13 2.92 15.91
N SER A 36 -17.90 1.77 15.25
CA SER A 36 -18.94 1.06 14.51
C SER A 36 -19.83 0.17 15.41
N ASN A 37 -20.62 0.80 16.29
CA ASN A 37 -21.53 0.17 17.26
C ASN A 37 -22.77 -0.53 16.64
N THR A 38 -22.78 -0.85 15.35
CA THR A 38 -23.92 -1.52 14.71
C THR A 38 -23.72 -3.03 14.71
N SER A 39 -24.78 -3.82 14.78
CA SER A 39 -24.73 -5.27 14.65
C SER A 39 -24.25 -5.66 13.24
N ILE A 40 -22.94 -5.86 13.08
CA ILE A 40 -22.30 -6.01 11.77
C ILE A 40 -22.35 -7.48 11.33
N THR A 41 -22.91 -7.80 10.17
CA THR A 41 -22.74 -9.14 9.60
C THR A 41 -21.26 -9.45 9.31
N GLY A 42 -20.87 -10.73 9.20
CA GLY A 42 -19.46 -11.09 8.95
C GLY A 42 -18.84 -10.39 7.73
N TYR A 43 -19.63 -10.13 6.70
CA TYR A 43 -19.20 -9.40 5.51
C TYR A 43 -19.05 -7.88 5.74
N GLU A 44 -20.00 -7.25 6.42
CA GLU A 44 -19.91 -5.81 6.72
C GLU A 44 -18.70 -5.51 7.62
N ASN A 45 -18.29 -6.47 8.47
CA ASN A 45 -17.08 -6.32 9.30
C ASN A 45 -15.82 -6.28 8.44
N ILE A 46 -15.75 -7.11 7.38
CA ILE A 46 -14.69 -7.06 6.38
C ILE A 46 -14.74 -5.72 5.64
N GLY A 47 -15.94 -5.28 5.23
CA GLY A 47 -16.13 -4.00 4.55
C GLY A 47 -15.59 -2.82 5.36
N VAL A 48 -16.03 -2.68 6.61
CA VAL A 48 -15.62 -1.59 7.50
C VAL A 48 -14.11 -1.64 7.80
N SER A 49 -13.59 -2.82 8.14
CA SER A 49 -12.17 -2.97 8.48
C SER A 49 -11.24 -2.58 7.32
N PHE A 50 -11.55 -3.02 6.10
CA PHE A 50 -10.73 -2.72 4.92
C PHE A 50 -11.01 -1.33 4.32
N TYR A 51 -12.15 -0.71 4.64
CA TYR A 51 -12.45 0.65 4.19
C TYR A 51 -11.44 1.65 4.78
N TYR A 52 -11.16 1.53 6.09
CA TYR A 52 -10.17 2.37 6.75
C TYR A 52 -8.73 2.06 6.34
N ALA A 53 -8.44 0.84 5.87
CA ALA A 53 -7.11 0.51 5.33
C ALA A 53 -6.74 1.40 4.13
N CYS A 54 -7.73 1.85 3.36
CA CYS A 54 -7.52 2.82 2.28
C CYS A 54 -7.04 4.18 2.79
N LEU A 55 -7.47 4.61 3.99
CA LEU A 55 -7.04 5.87 4.61
C LEU A 55 -5.65 5.74 5.26
N LEU A 56 -5.30 4.54 5.73
CA LEU A 56 -3.98 4.25 6.29
C LEU A 56 -2.85 4.28 5.24
N MET A 57 -3.17 4.39 3.94
CA MET A 57 -2.19 4.44 2.86
C MET A 57 -1.19 5.60 2.95
N VAL A 58 -1.49 6.64 3.74
CA VAL A 58 -0.51 7.70 4.05
C VAL A 58 0.75 7.13 4.70
N PHE A 59 0.63 6.11 5.54
CA PHE A 59 1.76 5.52 6.27
C PHE A 59 2.75 4.77 5.36
N PRO A 60 2.32 3.83 4.49
CA PRO A 60 3.20 3.24 3.48
C PRO A 60 3.84 4.26 2.54
N ILE A 61 3.13 5.34 2.17
CA ILE A 61 3.65 6.41 1.31
C ILE A 61 4.80 7.15 2.01
N LEU A 62 4.63 7.53 3.27
CA LEU A 62 5.68 8.12 4.10
C LEU A 62 6.89 7.18 4.21
N LEU A 63 6.64 5.90 4.45
CA LEU A 63 7.69 4.89 4.54
C LEU A 63 8.54 4.84 3.28
N GLY A 64 7.92 4.88 2.10
CA GLY A 64 8.63 4.87 0.82
C GLY A 64 9.50 6.10 0.64
N ALA A 65 8.94 7.28 0.88
CA ALA A 65 9.71 8.50 0.72
C ALA A 65 10.90 8.58 1.68
N ILE A 66 10.75 8.10 2.92
CA ILE A 66 11.86 8.01 3.89
C ILE A 66 12.89 6.96 3.49
N SER A 67 12.46 5.74 3.11
CA SER A 67 13.39 4.65 2.77
C SER A 67 14.22 5.00 1.54
N PHE A 68 13.57 5.35 0.42
CA PHE A 68 14.26 5.70 -0.81
C PHE A 68 15.05 7.00 -0.66
N GLY A 69 14.53 7.99 0.06
CA GLY A 69 15.23 9.24 0.28
C GLY A 69 16.52 9.08 1.12
N ASN A 70 16.47 8.33 2.22
CA ASN A 70 17.66 7.99 3.01
C ASN A 70 18.70 7.26 2.16
N ASP A 71 18.26 6.34 1.31
CA ASP A 71 19.16 5.57 0.45
C ASP A 71 19.89 6.43 -0.61
N PHE A 72 19.29 7.53 -1.04
CA PHE A 72 19.96 8.53 -1.88
C PHE A 72 20.93 9.39 -1.07
N LEU A 73 20.56 9.81 0.14
CA LEU A 73 21.42 10.61 1.02
C LEU A 73 22.66 9.83 1.48
N ASP A 74 22.46 8.60 1.96
CA ASP A 74 23.50 7.73 2.51
C ASP A 74 24.32 7.01 1.42
N ARG A 75 24.00 7.25 0.14
CA ARG A 75 24.64 6.65 -1.04
C ARG A 75 24.65 5.12 -1.03
N THR A 76 23.73 4.48 -0.31
CA THR A 76 23.63 3.02 -0.22
C THR A 76 23.36 2.39 -1.60
N ILE A 77 22.67 3.13 -2.47
CA ILE A 77 22.41 2.74 -3.86
C ILE A 77 23.71 2.69 -4.67
N ASN A 78 24.65 3.61 -4.42
CA ASN A 78 25.95 3.63 -5.09
C ASN A 78 26.82 2.45 -4.64
N ASN A 79 26.81 2.15 -3.34
CA ASN A 79 27.53 0.99 -2.79
C ASN A 79 27.10 -0.33 -3.42
N GLY A 80 25.81 -0.49 -3.74
CA GLY A 80 25.32 -1.67 -4.46
C GLY A 80 25.91 -1.79 -5.87
N VAL A 81 26.11 -0.67 -6.56
CA VAL A 81 26.73 -0.65 -7.90
C VAL A 81 28.23 -0.92 -7.80
N CYS A 82 28.92 -0.33 -6.82
CA CYS A 82 30.34 -0.60 -6.55
C CYS A 82 30.60 -2.07 -6.17
N ALA A 83 29.63 -2.72 -5.52
CA ALA A 83 29.68 -4.16 -5.20
C ALA A 83 29.46 -5.07 -6.44
N GLY A 84 29.31 -4.50 -7.64
CA GLY A 84 29.16 -5.25 -8.90
C GLY A 84 27.73 -5.65 -9.25
N HIS A 85 26.71 -5.18 -8.51
CA HIS A 85 25.32 -5.45 -8.87
C HIS A 85 24.83 -4.53 -9.98
N SER A 86 24.04 -5.08 -10.91
CA SER A 86 23.43 -4.25 -11.95
C SER A 86 22.35 -3.33 -11.37
N ARG A 87 22.19 -2.14 -11.96
CA ARG A 87 21.17 -1.16 -11.53
C ARG A 87 19.76 -1.75 -11.51
N PHE A 88 19.45 -2.64 -12.45
CA PHE A 88 18.15 -3.33 -12.46
C PHE A 88 17.96 -4.24 -11.25
N GLN A 89 18.98 -5.03 -10.88
CA GLN A 89 18.90 -5.92 -9.72
C GLN A 89 18.70 -5.13 -8.43
N ILE A 90 19.40 -4.01 -8.26
CA ILE A 90 19.27 -3.12 -7.10
C ILE A 90 17.86 -2.54 -7.03
N PHE A 91 17.36 -2.02 -8.15
CA PHE A 91 16.02 -1.45 -8.23
C PHE A 91 14.95 -2.47 -7.84
N VAL A 92 14.97 -3.67 -8.46
CA VAL A 92 13.99 -4.73 -8.20
C VAL A 92 14.04 -5.19 -6.76
N CYS A 93 15.23 -5.45 -6.20
CA CYS A 93 15.36 -5.91 -4.80
C CYS A 93 14.85 -4.87 -3.80
N LYS A 94 15.08 -3.59 -4.07
CA LYS A 94 14.67 -2.50 -3.19
C LYS A 94 13.17 -2.27 -3.23
N VAL A 95 12.58 -2.25 -4.43
CA VAL A 95 11.13 -2.11 -4.61
C VAL A 95 10.39 -3.32 -4.03
N SER A 96 10.91 -4.53 -4.20
CA SER A 96 10.27 -5.73 -3.63
C SER A 96 10.33 -5.75 -2.10
N ALA A 97 11.46 -5.38 -1.49
CA ALA A 97 11.55 -5.24 -0.04
C ALA A 97 10.61 -4.14 0.48
N TYR A 98 10.53 -3.00 -0.22
CA TYR A 98 9.59 -1.94 0.12
C TYR A 98 8.13 -2.42 0.05
N PHE A 99 7.74 -3.15 -1.00
CA PHE A 99 6.39 -3.71 -1.10
C PHE A 99 6.04 -4.71 0.00
N ILE A 100 7.01 -5.46 0.53
CA ILE A 100 6.79 -6.26 1.74
C ILE A 100 6.40 -5.36 2.91
N GLY A 101 7.13 -4.26 3.11
CA GLY A 101 6.83 -3.27 4.15
C GLY A 101 5.45 -2.63 3.98
N VAL A 102 5.10 -2.22 2.76
CA VAL A 102 3.77 -1.66 2.42
C VAL A 102 2.67 -2.65 2.82
N ASN A 103 2.80 -3.92 2.44
CA ASN A 103 1.79 -4.93 2.73
C ASN A 103 1.66 -5.22 4.23
N LEU A 104 2.77 -5.25 4.96
CA LEU A 104 2.73 -5.39 6.42
C LEU A 104 1.98 -4.22 7.08
N VAL A 105 2.28 -2.99 6.68
CA VAL A 105 1.65 -1.78 7.24
C VAL A 105 0.16 -1.71 6.90
N ILE A 106 -0.23 -1.98 5.64
CA ILE A 106 -1.63 -1.81 5.20
C ILE A 106 -2.55 -2.96 5.67
N LEU A 107 -2.07 -4.20 5.72
CA LEU A 107 -2.91 -5.37 6.00
C LEU A 107 -3.00 -5.71 7.48
N PHE A 108 -2.00 -5.34 8.29
CA PHE A 108 -1.98 -5.78 9.68
C PHE A 108 -3.16 -5.22 10.47
N SER A 109 -3.43 -3.92 10.36
CA SER A 109 -4.58 -3.30 11.04
C SER A 109 -5.93 -3.93 10.67
N PRO A 110 -6.35 -4.03 9.39
CA PRO A 110 -7.65 -4.60 9.06
C PRO A 110 -7.77 -6.07 9.47
N ILE A 111 -6.69 -6.85 9.41
CA ILE A 111 -6.69 -8.25 9.88
C ILE A 111 -6.92 -8.31 11.39
N VAL A 112 -6.20 -7.49 12.16
CA VAL A 112 -6.38 -7.41 13.62
C VAL A 112 -7.81 -7.00 13.96
N ASN A 113 -8.37 -6.01 13.25
CA ASN A 113 -9.74 -5.56 13.48
C ASN A 113 -10.78 -6.65 13.19
N VAL A 114 -10.63 -7.40 12.08
CA VAL A 114 -11.50 -8.54 11.78
C VAL A 114 -11.44 -9.58 12.90
N ILE A 115 -10.24 -9.91 13.40
CA ILE A 115 -10.03 -10.89 14.49
C ILE A 115 -10.65 -10.39 15.81
N LEU A 116 -10.37 -9.14 16.20
CA LEU A 116 -10.91 -8.53 17.42
C LEU A 116 -12.44 -8.51 17.39
N ASN A 117 -13.04 -8.17 16.25
CA ASN A 117 -14.49 -8.16 16.10
C ASN A 117 -15.09 -9.56 16.21
N ILE A 118 -14.42 -10.61 15.71
CA ILE A 118 -14.84 -12.01 15.90
C ILE A 118 -14.84 -12.39 17.39
N ILE A 119 -13.78 -12.02 18.12
CA ILE A 119 -13.62 -12.35 19.54
C ILE A 119 -14.65 -11.61 20.40
N LEU A 120 -14.81 -10.30 20.20
CA LEU A 120 -15.62 -9.42 21.07
C LEU A 120 -17.13 -9.57 20.83
N HIS A 121 -17.56 -9.65 19.57
CA HIS A 121 -18.99 -9.61 19.22
C HIS A 121 -19.63 -10.99 19.00
N ARG A 122 -18.91 -12.08 19.33
CA ARG A 122 -19.39 -13.47 19.23
C ARG A 122 -20.04 -13.82 17.88
N TYR A 123 -19.43 -13.39 16.79
CA TYR A 123 -19.89 -13.80 15.46
C TYR A 123 -19.82 -15.32 15.32
N THR A 124 -20.91 -15.95 14.87
CA THR A 124 -20.97 -17.39 14.66
C THR A 124 -20.01 -17.77 13.52
N ALA A 125 -19.06 -18.67 13.81
CA ALA A 125 -18.05 -19.15 12.85
C ALA A 125 -18.63 -19.66 11.51
N VAL A 126 -19.91 -20.02 11.49
CA VAL A 126 -20.68 -20.48 10.32
C VAL A 126 -20.75 -19.41 9.21
N TYR A 127 -20.87 -18.12 9.55
CA TYR A 127 -20.92 -17.04 8.55
C TYR A 127 -19.54 -16.74 7.95
N PHE A 128 -18.47 -16.93 8.71
CA PHE A 128 -17.10 -16.72 8.24
C PHE A 128 -16.68 -17.78 7.21
N MET A 129 -17.11 -19.04 7.38
CA MET A 129 -16.79 -20.11 6.42
C MET A 129 -17.38 -19.87 5.03
N ASN A 130 -18.56 -19.26 4.94
CA ASN A 130 -19.18 -18.89 3.66
C ASN A 130 -18.52 -17.66 3.01
N GLU A 131 -18.00 -16.72 3.80
CA GLU A 131 -17.41 -15.46 3.34
C GLU A 131 -15.87 -15.51 3.15
N GLY A 132 -15.22 -16.63 3.49
CA GLY A 132 -13.75 -16.77 3.42
C GLY A 132 -13.15 -16.53 2.04
N ASN A 133 -13.86 -16.90 0.97
CA ASN A 133 -13.43 -16.62 -0.41
C ASN A 133 -13.42 -15.10 -0.71
N ILE A 134 -14.37 -14.36 -0.15
CA ILE A 134 -14.45 -12.92 -0.34
C ILE A 134 -13.36 -12.23 0.48
N LEU A 135 -13.12 -12.67 1.73
CA LEU A 135 -12.00 -12.20 2.55
C LEU A 135 -10.65 -12.41 1.84
N ALA A 136 -10.41 -13.60 1.28
CA ALA A 136 -9.16 -13.89 0.58
C ALA A 136 -8.99 -12.96 -0.63
N LYS A 137 -10.06 -12.75 -1.41
CA LYS A 137 -10.05 -11.83 -2.56
C LYS A 137 -9.83 -10.38 -2.14
N THR A 138 -10.43 -9.92 -1.05
CA THR A 138 -10.21 -8.54 -0.55
C THR A 138 -8.78 -8.36 -0.05
N ILE A 139 -8.20 -9.31 0.69
CA ILE A 139 -6.79 -9.26 1.12
C ILE A 139 -5.85 -9.18 -0.10
N ILE A 140 -6.02 -10.08 -1.07
CA ILE A 140 -5.17 -10.12 -2.27
C ILE A 140 -5.31 -8.82 -3.08
N THR A 141 -6.53 -8.33 -3.30
CA THR A 141 -6.72 -7.11 -4.10
C THR A 141 -6.29 -5.85 -3.36
N THR A 142 -6.52 -5.74 -2.06
CA THR A 142 -6.06 -4.59 -1.27
C THR A 142 -4.54 -4.54 -1.15
N SER A 143 -3.86 -5.69 -1.01
CA SER A 143 -2.40 -5.79 -1.07
C SER A 143 -1.83 -5.27 -2.40
N LEU A 144 -2.42 -5.71 -3.51
CA LEU A 144 -2.04 -5.29 -4.86
C LEU A 144 -2.28 -3.78 -5.06
N LEU A 145 -3.43 -3.27 -4.65
CA LEU A 145 -3.77 -1.85 -4.74
C LEU A 145 -2.90 -0.98 -3.82
N GLY A 146 -2.50 -1.50 -2.66
CA GLY A 146 -1.50 -0.89 -1.78
C GLY A 146 -0.14 -0.74 -2.46
N MET A 147 0.33 -1.78 -3.14
CA MET A 147 1.55 -1.73 -3.97
C MET A 147 1.40 -0.73 -5.13
N ALA A 148 0.22 -0.67 -5.76
CA ALA A 148 -0.06 0.30 -6.82
C ALA A 148 0.02 1.75 -6.34
N MET A 149 -0.64 2.10 -5.24
CA MET A 149 -0.59 3.46 -4.70
C MET A 149 0.81 3.85 -4.24
N SER A 150 1.55 2.92 -3.61
CA SER A 150 2.93 3.15 -3.18
C SER A 150 3.93 3.19 -4.34
N SER A 151 3.61 2.62 -5.51
CA SER A 151 4.47 2.79 -6.70
C SER A 151 4.59 4.25 -7.16
N VAL A 152 3.57 5.08 -6.89
CA VAL A 152 3.58 6.52 -7.17
C VAL A 152 4.62 7.22 -6.29
N SER A 153 4.70 6.88 -4.99
CA SER A 153 5.69 7.47 -4.09
C SER A 153 7.11 7.04 -4.43
N VAL A 154 7.31 5.80 -4.90
CA VAL A 154 8.58 5.33 -5.45
C VAL A 154 9.00 6.21 -6.62
N PHE A 155 8.11 6.43 -7.59
CA PHE A 155 8.37 7.30 -8.74
C PHE A 155 8.81 8.70 -8.34
N ILE A 156 8.07 9.33 -7.41
CA ILE A 156 8.40 10.67 -6.90
C ILE A 156 9.76 10.67 -6.21
N ALA A 157 10.06 9.64 -5.40
CA ALA A 157 11.34 9.52 -4.71
C ALA A 157 12.53 9.41 -5.68
N PHE A 158 12.41 8.61 -6.75
CA PHE A 158 13.45 8.51 -7.77
C PHE A 158 13.59 9.77 -8.63
N MET A 159 12.50 10.53 -8.80
CA MET A 159 12.51 11.79 -9.56
C MET A 159 13.20 12.92 -8.80
N PHE A 160 12.91 13.10 -7.50
CA PHE A 160 13.44 14.21 -6.71
C PHE A 160 14.72 13.88 -5.93
N ARG A 161 14.93 12.61 -5.56
CA ARG A 161 16.08 12.12 -4.78
C ARG A 161 16.33 12.88 -3.48
N ASP A 162 15.25 13.39 -2.89
CA ASP A 162 15.26 14.21 -1.69
C ASP A 162 14.10 13.76 -0.78
N ILE A 163 14.38 13.58 0.50
CA ILE A 163 13.38 13.09 1.47
C ILE A 163 12.21 14.07 1.60
N GLY A 164 12.48 15.36 1.77
CA GLY A 164 11.47 16.39 2.01
C GLY A 164 10.55 16.59 0.81
N LYS A 165 11.13 16.67 -0.40
CA LYS A 165 10.32 16.80 -1.62
C LYS A 165 9.53 15.53 -1.91
N ALA A 166 10.15 14.36 -1.74
CA ALA A 166 9.47 13.10 -2.00
C ALA A 166 8.31 12.84 -1.03
N THR A 167 8.51 13.12 0.26
CA THR A 167 7.47 12.99 1.28
C THR A 167 6.33 13.98 1.01
N GLY A 168 6.63 15.27 0.91
CA GLY A 168 5.63 16.32 0.75
C GLY A 168 4.76 16.12 -0.50
N ILE A 169 5.39 15.86 -1.65
CA ILE A 169 4.66 15.72 -2.92
C ILE A 169 3.82 14.44 -2.94
N SER A 170 4.34 13.33 -2.43
CA SER A 170 3.58 12.07 -2.37
C SER A 170 2.35 12.19 -1.46
N VAL A 171 2.51 12.86 -0.31
CA VAL A 171 1.40 13.09 0.63
C VAL A 171 0.35 14.03 0.04
N VAL A 172 0.76 15.13 -0.60
CA VAL A 172 -0.17 16.06 -1.27
C VAL A 172 -0.96 15.34 -2.37
N ILE A 173 -0.30 14.56 -3.21
CA ILE A 173 -0.97 13.77 -4.26
C ILE A 173 -1.97 12.79 -3.63
N TYR A 174 -1.60 12.12 -2.54
CA TYR A 174 -2.51 11.23 -1.83
C TYR A 174 -3.75 11.94 -1.29
N PHE A 175 -3.60 13.11 -0.67
CA PHE A 175 -4.72 13.91 -0.18
C PHE A 175 -5.62 14.44 -1.32
N ILE A 176 -5.04 14.85 -2.45
CA ILE A 176 -5.80 15.21 -3.64
C ILE A 176 -6.63 14.01 -4.12
N ASN A 177 -6.04 12.82 -4.19
CA ASN A 177 -6.76 11.60 -4.56
C ASN A 177 -7.95 11.34 -3.62
N ILE A 178 -7.76 11.38 -2.31
CA ILE A 178 -8.87 11.21 -1.34
C ILE A 178 -9.95 12.29 -1.55
N SER A 179 -9.56 13.55 -1.72
CA SER A 179 -10.50 14.67 -1.85
C SER A 179 -11.34 14.56 -3.12
N LEU A 180 -10.74 14.14 -4.24
CA LEU A 180 -11.45 13.87 -5.48
C LEU A 180 -12.44 12.71 -5.33
N LEU A 181 -12.06 11.64 -4.63
CA LEU A 181 -12.95 10.51 -4.38
C LEU A 181 -14.11 10.88 -3.44
N ASN A 182 -13.89 11.74 -2.46
CA ASN A 182 -14.91 12.16 -1.51
C ASN A 182 -15.87 13.22 -2.10
N SER A 183 -15.43 14.00 -3.09
CA SER A 183 -16.26 15.00 -3.77
C SER A 183 -17.12 14.41 -4.89
N ALA A 184 -16.81 13.20 -5.36
CA ALA A 184 -17.61 12.52 -6.36
C ALA A 184 -18.92 11.98 -5.76
N ASN A 185 -20.06 12.43 -6.28
CA ASN A 185 -21.38 11.91 -5.91
C ASN A 185 -21.47 10.39 -6.15
N ASP A 186 -20.94 9.90 -7.28
CA ASP A 186 -20.83 8.48 -7.58
C ASP A 186 -19.44 8.15 -8.13
N ILE A 187 -18.66 7.36 -7.37
CA ILE A 187 -17.33 6.87 -7.79
C ILE A 187 -17.44 5.98 -9.05
N ARG A 188 -18.61 5.37 -9.29
CA ARG A 188 -18.83 4.39 -10.37
C ARG A 188 -18.92 5.02 -11.77
N THR A 189 -19.42 6.25 -11.85
CA THR A 189 -19.71 6.96 -13.11
C THR A 189 -18.65 8.01 -13.44
N THR A 190 -17.78 8.31 -12.49
CA THR A 190 -16.71 9.29 -12.66
C THR A 190 -15.45 8.67 -13.27
N ILE A 191 -14.66 9.51 -13.94
CA ILE A 191 -13.34 9.15 -14.47
C ILE A 191 -12.42 8.64 -13.36
N PHE A 192 -12.69 9.01 -12.11
CA PHE A 192 -11.90 8.61 -10.95
C PHE A 192 -11.96 7.11 -10.62
N ARG A 193 -12.88 6.35 -11.23
CA ARG A 193 -12.94 4.89 -11.10
C ARG A 193 -11.61 4.20 -11.43
N TYR A 194 -10.78 4.77 -12.31
CA TYR A 194 -9.50 4.17 -12.70
C TYR A 194 -8.38 4.35 -11.67
N LEU A 195 -8.62 5.07 -10.57
CA LEU A 195 -7.62 5.22 -9.51
C LEU A 195 -7.55 3.95 -8.66
N PRO A 196 -6.34 3.49 -8.26
CA PRO A 196 -6.20 2.36 -7.35
C PRO A 196 -6.95 2.54 -6.02
N LEU A 197 -6.96 3.75 -5.48
CA LEU A 197 -7.72 4.10 -4.27
C LEU A 197 -9.24 3.95 -4.48
N ALA A 198 -9.74 4.31 -5.67
CA ALA A 198 -11.16 4.19 -5.99
C ALA A 198 -11.56 2.71 -6.11
N GLN A 199 -10.73 1.91 -6.77
CA GLN A 199 -10.92 0.46 -6.83
C GLN A 199 -10.92 -0.19 -5.43
N ALA A 200 -10.06 0.28 -4.53
CA ALA A 200 -9.98 -0.23 -3.16
C ALA A 200 -11.26 0.03 -2.35
N ARG A 201 -11.95 1.16 -2.58
CA ARG A 201 -13.27 1.42 -2.00
C ARG A 201 -14.37 0.62 -2.70
N LEU A 202 -14.31 0.56 -4.02
CA LEU A 202 -15.31 -0.07 -4.86
C LEU A 202 -15.47 -1.57 -4.54
N ILE A 203 -14.40 -2.32 -4.30
CA ILE A 203 -14.46 -3.75 -3.91
C ILE A 203 -15.15 -4.00 -2.55
N LEU A 204 -15.37 -2.94 -1.75
CA LEU A 204 -16.03 -3.00 -0.45
C LEU A 204 -17.51 -2.55 -0.53
N TYR A 205 -17.89 -1.81 -1.57
CA TYR A 205 -19.27 -1.37 -1.78
C TYR A 205 -20.18 -2.52 -2.27
N ARG A 206 -21.41 -2.55 -1.77
CA ARG A 206 -22.46 -3.48 -2.24
C ARG A 206 -23.59 -2.77 -2.98
N PRO A 207 -24.27 -3.46 -3.93
CA PRO A 207 -23.93 -4.78 -4.48
C PRO A 207 -22.62 -4.76 -5.27
N LEU A 208 -21.89 -5.89 -5.27
CA LEU A 208 -20.65 -6.04 -6.04
C LEU A 208 -20.98 -5.99 -7.53
N ILE A 209 -20.19 -5.23 -8.27
CA ILE A 209 -20.29 -5.21 -9.73
C ILE A 209 -19.68 -6.51 -10.26
N PRO A 210 -20.27 -7.17 -11.28
CA PRO A 210 -19.64 -8.34 -11.91
C PRO A 210 -18.20 -8.03 -12.32
N ASN A 211 -17.26 -8.94 -12.04
CA ASN A 211 -15.83 -8.83 -12.36
C ASN A 211 -15.04 -7.70 -11.65
N GLN A 212 -15.59 -7.02 -10.65
CA GLN A 212 -14.92 -5.90 -9.99
C GLN A 212 -13.53 -6.21 -9.41
N PHE A 213 -13.32 -7.40 -8.85
CA PHE A 213 -12.00 -7.85 -8.38
C PHE A 213 -10.98 -8.00 -9.54
N LYS A 214 -11.45 -8.37 -10.73
CA LYS A 214 -10.59 -8.47 -11.93
C LYS A 214 -10.21 -7.08 -12.44
N ASP A 215 -11.17 -6.17 -12.51
CA ASP A 215 -10.93 -4.77 -12.89
C ASP A 215 -9.91 -4.11 -11.95
N ALA A 216 -10.12 -4.27 -10.64
CA ALA A 216 -9.19 -3.79 -9.62
C ALA A 216 -7.79 -4.39 -9.79
N GLY A 217 -7.70 -5.68 -10.10
CA GLY A 217 -6.45 -6.37 -10.39
C GLY A 217 -5.70 -5.79 -11.59
N LEU A 218 -6.40 -5.59 -12.71
CA LEU A 218 -5.82 -5.03 -13.93
C LEU A 218 -5.32 -3.59 -13.73
N ILE A 219 -6.12 -2.75 -13.06
CA ILE A 219 -5.74 -1.37 -12.73
C ILE A 219 -4.52 -1.36 -11.80
N GLY A 220 -4.51 -2.23 -10.78
CA GLY A 220 -3.38 -2.37 -9.86
C GLY A 220 -2.09 -2.77 -10.57
N ILE A 221 -2.12 -3.80 -11.41
CA ILE A 221 -0.94 -4.26 -12.16
C ILE A 221 -0.48 -3.19 -13.16
N GLY A 222 -1.42 -2.59 -13.90
CA GLY A 222 -1.11 -1.56 -14.90
C GLY A 222 -0.43 -0.33 -14.28
N THR A 223 -0.93 0.14 -13.13
CA THR A 223 -0.35 1.29 -12.41
C THR A 223 1.03 0.98 -11.85
N ILE A 224 1.23 -0.19 -11.23
CA ILE A 224 2.55 -0.65 -10.76
C ILE A 224 3.55 -0.67 -11.90
N LEU A 225 3.21 -1.32 -13.01
CA LEU A 225 4.11 -1.45 -14.16
C LEU A 225 4.45 -0.08 -14.76
N PHE A 226 3.47 0.81 -14.89
CA PHE A 226 3.66 2.15 -15.42
C PHE A 226 4.65 2.96 -14.58
N PHE A 227 4.36 3.12 -13.27
CA PHE A 227 5.20 3.96 -12.40
C PHE A 227 6.58 3.34 -12.16
N LEU A 228 6.69 2.02 -11.98
CA LEU A 228 7.99 1.37 -11.81
C LEU A 228 8.85 1.41 -13.07
N SER A 229 8.25 1.30 -14.27
CA SER A 229 8.99 1.41 -15.53
C SER A 229 9.62 2.80 -15.68
N ILE A 230 8.84 3.84 -15.39
CA ILE A 230 9.34 5.22 -15.43
C ILE A 230 10.40 5.45 -14.35
N SER A 231 10.17 4.96 -13.14
CA SER A 231 11.14 5.05 -12.02
C SER A 231 12.47 4.39 -12.38
N TYR A 232 12.44 3.20 -12.99
CA TYR A 232 13.63 2.51 -13.43
C TYR A 232 14.35 3.25 -14.55
N PHE A 233 13.61 3.83 -15.51
CA PHE A 233 14.22 4.63 -16.57
C PHE A 233 14.95 5.86 -16.03
N LEU A 234 14.35 6.57 -15.06
CA LEU A 234 14.98 7.67 -14.34
C LEU A 234 16.22 7.21 -13.58
N PHE A 235 16.16 6.06 -12.91
CA PHE A 235 17.29 5.49 -12.19
C PHE A 235 18.44 5.06 -13.13
N LYS A 236 18.11 4.48 -14.28
CA LYS A 236 19.10 4.07 -15.28
C LYS A 236 19.89 5.27 -15.83
N LYS A 237 19.21 6.39 -16.08
CA LYS A 237 19.81 7.64 -16.57
C LYS A 237 20.48 8.49 -15.48
N ALA A 238 20.30 8.14 -14.21
CA ALA A 238 20.92 8.86 -13.11
C ALA A 238 22.45 8.76 -13.18
N GLU A 239 23.13 9.90 -13.16
CA GLU A 239 24.52 9.96 -12.72
C GLU A 239 24.55 9.58 -11.23
N LEU A 240 25.26 8.50 -10.91
CA LEU A 240 25.61 8.16 -9.54
C LEU A 240 26.91 8.94 -9.26
N ARG A 241 26.81 10.02 -8.47
CA ARG A 241 27.97 10.79 -8.00
C ARG A 241 28.40 10.33 -6.62
#